data_AF-A0A1G5PXQ8-F1
#
_entry.id   AF-A0A1G5PXQ8-F1
#
_cell.length_a   1.000
_cell.length_b   1.000
_cell.length_c   1.000
_cell.angle_alpha   90.00
_cell.angle_beta   90.00
_cell.angle_gamma   90.00
#
_symmetry.space_group_name_H-M   'P 1'
#
loop_
_entity.id
_entity.type
_entity.pdbx_description
1 polymer ?
#
loop_
_entity_poly.entity_id
_entity_poly.type
_entity_poly.pdbx_seq_one_letter_code
_entity_poly.pdbx_strand_id
1 'polypeptide(L)'
;MFCVSASTNSPVSFGVVKAILQSLGLSPTAHPDELSQSLRLLYPLDTALSAKVRAGSASLTDAATSSEQIRFFQQQRAQRSYIKIAQYLSRTHGQVEIVVTDALEMDKPSRDFLDVAVRICGWSVQLRIETVEDAALVPVQEEERALLALLRAPSRGDNAARIASLAFDYVNSGDAWTALNLGQRLQETEQSPRVWNLLALASAMLDATIQAEFYYERWRDSGEPLDAVRALYGKAMLYARHHPSGLRSLDRSEALLNEAYAIIQGLTPDERENDNVVFDEVFNRNGLALILFRRGNVDDAVRLLRWGIEKLTLTGEKVAIHRSVLIYNLAQCHKQSGDPAAAISTYVELLDVDPHMPEYHLEAAKCLASAGELAQALDACRTALKLDETLAAAWGLTGVYEGELGRHDEAATAHARAASLAPRIHAHTTDLVYSLVLAGRVDEAAHHVDGWIVGDLAQSEAERRASLSAEILVRQGHFADAMEPLEAGLALFPESEVLTANREAILSYSA
;
A
#
# COMPACT_ATOMS: atom_id res chain seq x y z
N MET A 1 18.42 18.93 16.99
CA MET A 1 17.19 19.71 17.23
C MET A 1 16.88 20.51 15.96
N PHE A 2 15.79 20.16 15.27
CA PHE A 2 15.33 20.84 14.06
C PHE A 2 14.06 21.62 14.41
N CYS A 3 14.08 22.94 14.18
CA CYS A 3 12.88 23.78 14.31
C CYS A 3 12.26 23.95 12.93
N VAL A 4 11.00 23.56 12.76
CA VAL A 4 10.31 23.60 11.47
C VAL A 4 8.98 24.35 11.62
N SER A 5 8.75 25.33 10.74
CA SER A 5 7.46 26.01 10.56
C SER A 5 6.91 25.69 9.17
N ALA A 6 5.64 25.29 9.07
CA ALA A 6 5.01 25.00 7.78
C ALA A 6 3.92 26.05 7.50
N SER A 7 3.84 26.54 6.26
CA SER A 7 2.80 27.48 5.83
C SER A 7 1.52 26.74 5.42
N THR A 8 0.38 27.25 5.85
CA THR A 8 -0.94 26.60 5.71
C THR A 8 -1.69 26.80 4.43
N ASN A 9 -1.27 27.76 3.61
CA ASN A 9 -1.91 27.99 2.32
C ASN A 9 -1.18 27.29 1.17
N SER A 10 -0.23 26.40 1.48
CA SER A 10 0.46 25.64 0.44
C SER A 10 -0.53 24.69 -0.26
N PRO A 11 -0.59 24.72 -1.60
CA PRO A 11 -1.33 23.73 -2.37
C PRO A 11 -0.61 22.35 -2.36
N VAL A 12 0.63 22.29 -1.86
CA VAL A 12 1.49 21.09 -1.86
C VAL A 12 1.61 20.53 -0.44
N SER A 13 1.42 19.22 -0.32
CA SER A 13 1.50 18.48 0.94
C SER A 13 2.94 18.09 1.30
N PHE A 14 3.13 17.40 2.44
CA PHE A 14 4.44 17.00 2.97
C PHE A 14 5.34 18.18 3.36
N GLY A 15 4.77 19.34 3.70
CA GLY A 15 5.53 20.57 3.94
C GLY A 15 6.60 20.41 5.02
N VAL A 16 6.23 19.80 6.16
CA VAL A 16 7.15 19.55 7.27
C VAL A 16 8.25 18.56 6.88
N VAL A 17 7.92 17.48 6.16
CA VAL A 17 8.89 16.47 5.73
C VAL A 17 9.91 17.08 4.76
N LYS A 18 9.44 17.86 3.78
CA LYS A 18 10.30 18.56 2.81
C LYS A 18 11.24 19.55 3.52
N ALA A 19 10.75 20.25 4.53
CA ALA A 19 11.56 21.16 5.35
C ALA A 19 12.68 20.45 6.10
N ILE A 20 12.38 19.29 6.71
CA ILE A 20 13.38 18.47 7.41
C ILE A 20 14.48 18.05 6.44
N LEU A 21 14.10 17.50 5.27
CA LEU A 21 15.06 17.07 4.25
C LEU A 21 15.96 18.23 3.80
N GLN A 22 15.39 19.40 3.51
CA GLN A 22 16.16 20.58 3.12
C GLN A 22 17.12 21.05 4.21
N SER A 23 16.69 21.06 5.48
CA SER A 23 17.55 21.47 6.60
C SER A 23 18.77 20.56 6.77
N LEU A 24 18.70 19.34 6.22
CA LEU A 24 19.75 18.34 6.21
C LEU A 24 20.53 18.30 4.89
N GLY A 25 20.28 19.26 3.98
CA GLY A 25 20.93 19.34 2.68
C GLY A 25 20.46 18.29 1.68
N LEU A 26 19.34 17.60 1.95
CA LEU A 26 18.74 16.66 1.03
C LEU A 26 17.78 17.39 0.08
N SER A 27 17.98 17.16 -1.22
CA SER A 27 17.15 17.70 -2.28
C SER A 27 16.95 16.64 -3.38
N PRO A 28 16.05 16.86 -4.36
CA PRO A 28 15.89 15.94 -5.49
C PRO A 28 17.17 15.68 -6.30
N THR A 29 18.16 16.57 -6.23
CA THR A 29 19.43 16.48 -6.96
C THR A 29 20.64 16.20 -6.06
N ALA A 30 20.45 16.26 -4.74
CA ALA A 30 21.49 16.04 -3.74
C ALA A 30 20.97 15.05 -2.68
N HIS A 31 21.00 13.76 -3.01
CA HIS A 31 20.53 12.66 -2.16
C HIS A 31 21.26 11.35 -2.49
N PRO A 32 21.37 10.41 -1.55
CA PRO A 32 21.92 9.08 -1.83
C PRO A 32 21.00 8.29 -2.77
N ASP A 33 21.58 7.37 -3.55
CA ASP A 33 20.83 6.60 -4.56
C ASP A 33 19.68 5.79 -3.95
N GLU A 34 19.87 5.23 -2.75
CA GLU A 34 18.86 4.42 -2.02
C GLU A 34 17.56 5.19 -1.71
N LEU A 35 17.60 6.54 -1.66
CA LEU A 35 16.41 7.36 -1.43
C LEU A 35 15.71 7.81 -2.70
N SER A 36 16.28 7.58 -3.89
CA SER A 36 15.75 8.15 -5.15
C SER A 36 14.29 7.78 -5.39
N GLN A 37 13.93 6.51 -5.19
CA GLN A 37 12.55 6.05 -5.35
C GLN A 37 11.61 6.66 -4.29
N SER A 38 12.03 6.71 -3.03
CA SER A 38 11.23 7.25 -1.93
C SER A 38 10.99 8.75 -2.07
N LEU A 39 11.99 9.51 -2.51
CA LEU A 39 11.89 10.95 -2.71
C LEU A 39 10.97 11.33 -3.87
N ARG A 40 10.73 10.43 -4.83
CA ARG A 40 9.80 10.66 -5.93
C ARG A 40 8.36 10.90 -5.46
N LEU A 41 7.98 10.32 -4.31
CA LEU A 41 6.69 10.62 -3.66
C LEU A 41 6.61 12.10 -3.25
N LEU A 42 7.71 12.67 -2.77
CA LEU A 42 7.76 14.04 -2.26
C LEU A 42 7.99 15.06 -3.38
N TYR A 43 8.73 14.70 -4.43
CA TYR A 43 9.15 15.59 -5.51
C TYR A 43 8.80 15.02 -6.89
N PRO A 44 7.50 14.79 -7.17
CA PRO A 44 7.10 14.07 -8.37
C PRO A 44 7.30 14.83 -9.67
N LEU A 45 7.42 16.16 -9.60
CA LEU A 45 7.66 17.01 -10.77
C LEU A 45 9.15 17.20 -11.08
N ASP A 46 10.06 16.66 -10.27
CA ASP A 46 11.50 16.75 -10.53
C ASP A 46 11.93 15.75 -11.62
N THR A 47 12.33 16.31 -12.76
CA THR A 47 12.71 15.52 -13.95
C THR A 47 14.05 14.82 -13.81
N ALA A 48 15.00 15.38 -13.05
CA ALA A 48 16.31 14.77 -12.83
C ALA A 48 16.18 13.56 -11.90
N LEU A 49 15.41 13.70 -10.81
CA LEU A 49 15.05 12.61 -9.92
C LEU A 49 14.31 11.50 -10.67
N SER A 50 13.33 11.86 -11.50
CA SER A 50 12.59 10.91 -12.33
C SER A 50 13.48 10.14 -13.30
N ALA A 51 14.40 10.84 -13.99
CA ALA A 51 15.36 10.20 -14.89
C ALA A 51 16.31 9.25 -14.14
N LYS A 52 16.76 9.64 -12.94
CA LYS A 52 17.60 8.81 -12.06
C LYS A 52 16.89 7.53 -11.64
N VAL A 53 15.62 7.62 -11.23
CA VAL A 53 14.82 6.43 -10.86
C VAL A 53 14.65 5.48 -12.05
N ARG A 54 14.44 6.00 -13.27
CA ARG A 54 14.34 5.17 -14.48
C ARG A 54 15.63 4.50 -14.90
N ALA A 55 16.76 5.19 -14.73
CA ALA A 55 18.06 4.63 -15.08
C ALA A 55 18.51 3.51 -14.12
N GLY A 56 17.90 3.42 -12.94
CA GLY A 56 18.17 2.36 -11.96
C GLY A 56 17.44 1.05 -12.23
N SER A 57 17.74 0.03 -11.43
CA SER A 57 17.01 -1.25 -11.37
C SER A 57 15.65 -1.12 -10.68
N ALA A 58 14.80 -0.22 -11.19
CA ALA A 58 13.46 0.02 -10.67
C ALA A 58 12.44 -0.96 -11.29
N SER A 59 11.35 -1.23 -10.55
CA SER A 59 10.19 -1.95 -11.10
C SER A 59 9.57 -1.15 -12.25
N LEU A 60 8.81 -1.81 -13.12
CA LEU A 60 8.09 -1.11 -14.20
C LEU A 60 7.16 -0.02 -13.62
N THR A 61 6.56 -0.28 -12.46
CA THR A 61 5.69 0.70 -11.78
C THR A 61 6.49 1.86 -11.18
N ASP A 62 7.71 1.61 -10.72
CA ASP A 62 8.60 2.60 -10.12
C ASP A 62 9.27 3.48 -11.18
N ALA A 63 9.49 2.95 -12.39
CA ALA A 63 10.04 3.66 -13.53
C ALA A 63 8.99 4.47 -14.32
N ALA A 64 7.71 4.04 -14.29
CA ALA A 64 6.61 4.62 -15.06
C ALA A 64 6.53 6.15 -14.95
N THR A 65 6.32 6.86 -16.05
CA THR A 65 5.85 8.24 -16.05
C THR A 65 4.43 8.32 -15.47
N SER A 66 4.02 9.52 -15.09
CA SER A 66 2.61 9.81 -14.77
C SER A 66 1.64 9.51 -15.92
N SER A 67 2.06 9.69 -17.17
CA SER A 67 1.23 9.32 -18.33
C SER A 67 1.11 7.81 -18.58
N GLU A 68 2.00 7.01 -17.99
CA GLU A 68 2.06 5.54 -18.16
C GLU A 68 1.48 4.79 -16.96
N GLN A 69 1.44 5.42 -15.79
CA GLN A 69 0.95 4.82 -14.57
C GLN A 69 -0.57 4.96 -14.47
N ILE A 70 -1.25 3.83 -14.24
CA ILE A 70 -2.72 3.77 -14.02
C ILE A 70 -3.02 3.15 -12.64
N ARG A 71 -1.99 2.63 -11.97
CA ARG A 71 -2.09 2.10 -10.62
C ARG A 71 -1.91 3.21 -9.60
N PHE A 72 -2.88 3.30 -8.70
CA PHE A 72 -2.79 4.10 -7.50
C PHE A 72 -1.63 3.65 -6.63
N PHE A 73 -0.90 4.61 -6.10
CA PHE A 73 0.06 4.35 -5.04
C PHE A 73 -0.69 3.87 -3.81
N GLN A 74 -0.40 2.65 -3.38
CA GLN A 74 -1.05 2.07 -2.21
C GLN A 74 -0.44 2.68 -0.93
N GLN A 75 -1.26 2.87 0.11
CA GLN A 75 -0.83 3.39 1.41
C GLN A 75 0.43 2.69 1.95
N GLN A 76 0.55 1.38 1.73
CA GLN A 76 1.71 0.59 2.13
C GLN A 76 3.01 1.02 1.42
N ARG A 77 2.96 1.48 0.17
CA ARG A 77 4.13 1.97 -0.55
C ARG A 77 4.59 3.33 -0.02
N ALA A 78 3.65 4.20 0.37
CA ALA A 78 3.98 5.46 1.06
C ALA A 78 4.66 5.19 2.39
N GLN A 79 4.10 4.27 3.18
CA GLN A 79 4.68 3.87 4.45
C GLN A 79 6.11 3.32 4.29
N ARG A 80 6.37 2.48 3.27
CA ARG A 80 7.73 2.01 2.96
C ARG A 80 8.68 3.15 2.62
N SER A 81 8.25 4.12 1.81
CA SER A 81 9.03 5.34 1.53
C SER A 81 9.33 6.12 2.81
N TYR A 82 8.35 6.26 3.72
CA TYR A 82 8.54 6.95 5.00
C TYR A 82 9.57 6.24 5.87
N ILE A 83 9.48 4.90 5.98
CA ILE A 83 10.43 4.08 6.73
C ILE A 83 11.84 4.26 6.16
N LYS A 84 12.02 4.13 4.84
CA LYS A 84 13.34 4.28 4.18
C LYS A 84 13.98 5.64 4.46
N ILE A 85 13.19 6.71 4.31
CA ILE A 85 13.66 8.08 4.58
C ILE A 85 14.01 8.24 6.06
N ALA A 86 13.12 7.86 6.98
CA ALA A 86 13.35 8.03 8.41
C ALA A 86 14.55 7.19 8.92
N GLN A 87 14.71 5.95 8.44
CA GLN A 87 15.85 5.08 8.77
C GLN A 87 17.16 5.65 8.24
N TYR A 88 17.19 6.15 6.99
CA TYR A 88 18.37 6.82 6.46
C TYR A 88 18.81 7.97 7.36
N LEU A 89 17.86 8.86 7.68
CA LEU A 89 18.11 10.03 8.50
C LEU A 89 18.57 9.67 9.92
N SER A 90 17.99 8.64 10.55
CA SER A 90 18.47 8.13 11.84
C SER A 90 19.90 7.61 11.76
N ARG A 91 20.25 6.89 10.68
CA ARG A 91 21.62 6.35 10.48
C ARG A 91 22.65 7.46 10.26
N THR A 92 22.31 8.51 9.52
CA THR A 92 23.27 9.56 9.14
C THR A 92 23.36 10.72 10.12
N HIS A 93 22.29 11.00 10.88
CA HIS A 93 22.24 12.15 11.80
C HIS A 93 22.02 11.76 13.27
N GLY A 94 21.88 10.47 13.59
CA GLY A 94 21.66 9.99 14.95
C GLY A 94 20.25 10.25 15.46
N GLN A 95 20.11 10.66 16.72
CA GLN A 95 18.80 10.96 17.30
C GLN A 95 18.22 12.23 16.68
N VAL A 96 17.15 12.07 15.91
CA VAL A 96 16.42 13.17 15.30
C VAL A 96 15.39 13.70 16.31
N GLU A 97 15.59 14.95 16.74
CA GLU A 97 14.65 15.70 17.58
C GLU A 97 14.05 16.84 16.77
N ILE A 98 12.72 16.82 16.59
CA ILE A 98 11.98 17.81 15.82
C ILE A 98 11.08 18.63 16.75
N VAL A 99 11.15 19.95 16.59
CA VAL A 99 10.25 20.91 17.20
C VAL A 99 9.36 21.51 16.11
N VAL A 100 8.07 21.21 16.18
CA VAL A 100 7.04 21.82 15.33
C VAL A 100 6.43 22.98 16.11
N THR A 101 6.61 24.22 15.68
CA THR A 101 6.20 25.44 16.42
C THR A 101 4.76 25.90 16.14
N ASP A 102 4.14 25.35 15.10
CA ASP A 102 2.71 25.52 14.81
C ASP A 102 2.10 24.17 14.37
N ALA A 103 1.56 23.44 15.35
CA ALA A 103 1.07 22.08 15.14
C ALA A 103 -0.42 22.01 14.76
N LEU A 104 -1.17 23.11 14.92
CA LEU A 104 -2.60 23.14 14.60
C LEU A 104 -2.85 22.95 13.09
N GLU A 105 -1.80 23.13 12.29
CA GLU A 105 -1.96 23.22 10.84
C GLU A 105 -1.04 22.28 10.04
N MET A 106 -0.51 21.23 10.68
CA MET A 106 0.30 20.21 10.00
C MET A 106 -0.56 19.32 9.07
N ASP A 107 -0.13 19.20 7.81
CA ASP A 107 -0.80 18.37 6.81
C ASP A 107 -0.83 16.88 7.23
N LYS A 108 -1.87 16.16 6.81
CA LYS A 108 -2.05 14.74 7.15
C LYS A 108 -0.85 13.87 6.75
N PRO A 109 -0.31 13.93 5.52
CA PRO A 109 0.81 13.07 5.16
C PRO A 109 2.09 13.36 5.95
N SER A 110 2.36 14.62 6.33
CA SER A 110 3.43 14.94 7.29
C SER A 110 3.23 14.28 8.65
N ARG A 111 2.00 14.27 9.19
CA ARG A 111 1.68 13.55 10.43
C ARG A 111 1.92 12.05 10.31
N ASP A 112 1.47 11.45 9.20
CA ASP A 112 1.64 10.01 8.96
C ASP A 112 3.12 9.63 8.86
N PHE A 113 3.95 10.47 8.22
CA PHE A 113 5.41 10.30 8.19
C PHE A 113 6.02 10.35 9.60
N LEU A 114 5.65 11.35 10.42
CA LEU A 114 6.18 11.49 11.77
C LEU A 114 5.73 10.35 12.70
N ASP A 115 4.49 9.85 12.58
CA ASP A 115 4.03 8.66 13.33
C ASP A 115 4.91 7.44 13.01
N VAL A 116 5.21 7.23 11.72
CA VAL A 116 6.14 6.18 11.29
C VAL A 116 7.54 6.39 11.85
N ALA A 117 8.09 7.61 11.76
CA ALA A 117 9.43 7.90 12.23
C ALA A 117 9.59 7.72 13.75
N VAL A 118 8.58 8.12 14.53
CA VAL A 118 8.56 7.90 15.98
C VAL A 118 8.46 6.41 16.31
N ARG A 119 7.49 5.70 15.73
CA ARG A 119 7.21 4.31 16.11
C ARG A 119 8.26 3.31 15.64
N ILE A 120 8.78 3.50 14.44
CA ILE A 120 9.66 2.52 13.78
C ILE A 120 11.12 2.93 13.93
N CYS A 121 11.42 4.23 13.94
CA CYS A 121 12.79 4.74 13.92
C CYS A 121 13.20 5.41 15.24
N GLY A 122 12.31 5.48 16.23
CA GLY A 122 12.61 6.00 17.57
C GLY A 122 12.85 7.52 17.62
N TRP A 123 12.30 8.27 16.65
CA TRP A 123 12.44 9.74 16.65
C TRP A 123 11.75 10.37 17.86
N SER A 124 12.30 11.50 18.31
CA SER A 124 11.66 12.35 19.31
C SER A 124 11.00 13.54 18.62
N VAL A 125 9.69 13.69 18.75
CA VAL A 125 8.94 14.80 18.14
C VAL A 125 8.25 15.58 19.26
N GLN A 126 8.63 16.84 19.42
CA GLN A 126 8.01 17.79 20.34
C GLN A 126 7.15 18.77 19.55
N LEU A 127 5.89 18.91 19.96
CA LEU A 127 5.01 19.96 19.45
C LEU A 127 5.08 21.15 20.41
N ARG A 128 5.49 22.31 19.92
CA ARG A 128 5.41 23.59 20.63
C ARG A 128 4.38 24.45 19.90
N ILE A 129 3.48 25.08 20.62
CA ILE A 129 2.50 25.99 20.04
C ILE A 129 2.91 27.38 20.49
N GLU A 130 3.56 28.13 19.61
CA GLU A 130 4.04 29.48 19.88
C GLU A 130 3.47 30.44 18.82
N THR A 131 3.06 31.64 19.22
CA THR A 131 2.80 32.73 18.27
C THR A 131 4.15 33.20 17.74
N VAL A 132 4.58 32.68 16.59
CA VAL A 132 5.88 33.04 16.04
C VAL A 132 5.75 34.32 15.21
N GLU A 133 6.32 35.43 15.69
CA GLU A 133 6.42 36.68 14.92
C GLU A 133 7.53 36.62 13.85
N ASP A 134 8.51 35.72 13.99
CA ASP A 134 9.69 35.57 13.11
C ASP A 134 10.09 34.10 12.90
N ALA A 135 9.14 33.23 12.52
CA ALA A 135 9.50 31.88 12.10
C ALA A 135 10.27 31.98 10.80
N ALA A 136 11.45 31.36 10.71
CA ALA A 136 12.11 31.17 9.44
C ALA A 136 11.17 30.33 8.55
N LEU A 137 10.49 31.00 7.62
CA LEU A 137 9.64 30.36 6.62
C LEU A 137 10.50 29.33 5.89
N VAL A 138 10.06 28.08 5.88
CA VAL A 138 10.71 27.04 5.07
C VAL A 138 10.72 27.54 3.62
N PRO A 139 11.89 27.57 2.95
CA PRO A 139 11.97 28.06 1.59
C PRO A 139 11.05 27.25 0.68
N VAL A 140 10.04 27.92 0.11
CA VAL A 140 9.16 27.37 -0.92
C VAL A 140 10.04 26.81 -2.04
N GLN A 141 9.91 25.49 -2.24
CA GLN A 141 10.67 24.77 -3.25
C GLN A 141 10.41 25.33 -4.65
N GLU A 142 11.33 25.10 -5.59
CA GLU A 142 11.15 25.55 -6.97
C GLU A 142 9.88 24.98 -7.61
N GLU A 143 9.58 23.71 -7.35
CA GLU A 143 8.34 23.03 -7.74
C GLU A 143 7.08 23.75 -7.20
N GLU A 144 7.03 23.98 -5.89
CA GLU A 144 5.91 24.65 -5.23
C GLU A 144 5.77 26.11 -5.70
N ARG A 145 6.90 26.79 -5.94
CA ARG A 145 6.92 28.16 -6.45
C ARG A 145 6.36 28.23 -7.88
N ALA A 146 6.72 27.27 -8.73
CA ALA A 146 6.19 27.17 -10.07
C ALA A 146 4.68 26.89 -10.06
N LEU A 147 4.22 25.99 -9.18
CA LEU A 147 2.80 25.67 -9.02
C LEU A 147 1.99 26.86 -8.47
N LEU A 148 2.52 27.55 -7.46
CA LEU A 148 1.92 28.78 -6.91
C LEU A 148 1.86 29.89 -7.96
N ALA A 149 2.87 30.02 -8.81
CA ALA A 149 2.86 30.98 -9.90
C ALA A 149 1.75 30.66 -10.93
N LEU A 150 1.56 29.37 -11.26
CA LEU A 150 0.48 28.93 -12.14
C LEU A 150 -0.90 29.20 -11.54
N LEU A 151 -1.09 28.93 -10.24
CA LEU A 151 -2.35 29.16 -9.53
C LEU A 151 -2.69 30.66 -9.38
N ARG A 152 -1.68 31.53 -9.32
CA ARG A 152 -1.86 32.99 -9.20
C ARG A 152 -2.00 33.69 -10.56
N ALA A 153 -1.62 33.05 -11.64
CA ALA A 153 -1.68 33.65 -12.97
C ALA A 153 -3.15 33.87 -13.42
N PRO A 154 -3.50 35.03 -14.02
CA PRO A 154 -4.85 35.29 -14.50
C PRO A 154 -5.30 34.20 -15.47
N SER A 155 -6.50 33.64 -15.27
CA SER A 155 -6.96 32.44 -15.95
C SER A 155 -6.98 32.59 -17.48
N ARG A 156 -5.98 32.01 -18.15
CA ARG A 156 -6.12 31.48 -19.52
C ARG A 156 -6.43 29.99 -19.37
N GLY A 157 -7.35 29.44 -20.18
CA GLY A 157 -7.73 28.01 -20.11
C GLY A 157 -6.54 27.03 -20.20
N ASP A 158 -5.43 27.48 -20.79
CA ASP A 158 -4.14 26.78 -20.85
C ASP A 158 -3.54 26.49 -19.45
N ASN A 159 -3.69 27.41 -18.49
CA ASN A 159 -3.19 27.21 -17.12
C ASN A 159 -3.97 26.11 -16.39
N ALA A 160 -5.28 26.03 -16.58
CA ALA A 160 -6.12 25.02 -15.92
C ALA A 160 -5.77 23.60 -16.43
N ALA A 161 -5.60 23.45 -17.74
CA ALA A 161 -5.13 22.20 -18.33
C ALA A 161 -3.74 21.79 -17.80
N ARG A 162 -2.82 22.75 -17.65
CA ARG A 162 -1.50 22.51 -17.09
C ARG A 162 -1.54 22.11 -15.61
N ILE A 163 -2.33 22.79 -14.78
CA ILE A 163 -2.50 22.44 -13.37
C ILE A 163 -3.10 21.04 -13.24
N ALA A 164 -4.11 20.71 -14.06
CA ALA A 164 -4.69 19.37 -14.06
C ALA A 164 -3.65 18.31 -14.41
N SER A 165 -2.81 18.54 -15.43
CA SER A 165 -1.70 17.64 -15.78
C SER A 165 -0.74 17.42 -14.60
N LEU A 166 -0.30 18.50 -13.94
CA LEU A 166 0.57 18.40 -12.77
C LEU A 166 -0.10 17.67 -11.60
N ALA A 167 -1.40 17.87 -11.39
CA ALA A 167 -2.15 17.17 -10.36
C ALA A 167 -2.21 15.65 -10.63
N PHE A 168 -2.32 15.22 -11.90
CA PHE A 168 -2.17 13.80 -12.26
C PHE A 168 -0.76 13.28 -11.98
N ASP A 169 0.29 14.08 -12.13
CA ASP A 169 1.65 13.66 -11.75
C ASP A 169 1.74 13.33 -10.25
N TYR A 170 1.09 14.13 -9.39
CA TYR A 170 0.98 13.85 -7.95
C TYR A 170 0.13 12.60 -7.64
N VAL A 171 -1.00 12.38 -8.34
CA VAL A 171 -1.79 11.13 -8.21
C VAL A 171 -0.90 9.92 -8.47
N ASN A 172 -0.09 9.96 -9.53
CA ASN A 172 0.73 8.84 -9.95
C ASN A 172 1.91 8.57 -9.03
N SER A 173 2.51 9.60 -8.44
CA SER A 173 3.58 9.44 -7.45
C SER A 173 3.08 8.98 -6.08
N GLY A 174 1.78 9.15 -5.81
CA GLY A 174 1.14 8.75 -4.56
C GLY A 174 0.79 9.88 -3.60
N ASP A 175 1.02 11.13 -4.00
CA ASP A 175 0.58 12.30 -3.25
C ASP A 175 -0.85 12.72 -3.66
N ALA A 176 -1.81 11.87 -3.30
CA ALA A 176 -3.21 12.13 -3.55
C ALA A 176 -3.75 13.35 -2.80
N TRP A 177 -3.10 13.78 -1.71
CA TRP A 177 -3.47 14.98 -0.95
C TRP A 177 -3.21 16.25 -1.76
N THR A 178 -2.01 16.40 -2.33
CA THR A 178 -1.69 17.53 -3.21
C THR A 178 -2.60 17.53 -4.44
N ALA A 179 -2.81 16.35 -5.04
CA ALA A 179 -3.72 16.22 -6.18
C ALA A 179 -5.17 16.66 -5.86
N LEU A 180 -5.70 16.25 -4.70
CA LEU A 180 -7.03 16.64 -4.25
C LEU A 180 -7.13 18.16 -4.02
N ASN A 181 -6.13 18.75 -3.36
CA ASN A 181 -6.07 20.20 -3.12
C ASN A 181 -6.08 20.99 -4.43
N LEU A 182 -5.29 20.55 -5.42
CA LEU A 182 -5.27 21.17 -6.75
C LEU A 182 -6.59 21.00 -7.50
N GLY A 183 -7.18 19.79 -7.45
CA GLY A 183 -8.47 19.50 -8.06
C GLY A 183 -9.60 20.36 -7.48
N GLN A 184 -9.63 20.56 -6.17
CA GLN A 184 -10.64 21.39 -5.50
C GLN A 184 -10.54 22.86 -5.91
N ARG A 185 -9.31 23.41 -5.99
CA ARG A 185 -9.09 24.78 -6.49
C ARG A 185 -9.49 24.93 -7.95
N LEU A 186 -9.18 23.93 -8.80
CA LEU A 186 -9.63 23.92 -10.19
C LEU A 186 -11.16 23.88 -10.29
N GLN A 187 -11.83 23.10 -9.45
CA GLN A 187 -13.28 22.96 -9.42
C GLN A 187 -14.00 24.31 -9.23
N GLU A 188 -13.40 25.28 -8.53
CA GLU A 188 -13.96 26.62 -8.33
C GLU A 188 -14.14 27.39 -9.65
N THR A 189 -13.36 27.05 -10.68
CA THR A 189 -13.31 27.79 -11.96
C THR A 189 -13.63 26.92 -13.18
N GLU A 190 -13.51 25.60 -13.08
CA GLU A 190 -13.75 24.65 -14.17
C GLU A 190 -14.59 23.45 -13.69
N GLN A 191 -15.68 23.17 -14.40
CA GLN A 191 -16.60 22.05 -14.13
C GLN A 191 -16.56 21.11 -15.33
N SER A 192 -15.51 20.30 -15.44
CA SER A 192 -15.20 19.53 -16.66
C SER A 192 -14.81 18.07 -16.37
N PRO A 193 -14.87 17.17 -17.37
CA PRO A 193 -14.50 15.76 -17.21
C PRO A 193 -13.14 15.55 -16.54
N ARG A 194 -12.13 16.35 -16.92
CA ARG A 194 -10.77 16.21 -16.40
C ARG A 194 -10.70 16.49 -14.88
N VAL A 195 -11.48 17.47 -14.41
CA VAL A 195 -11.54 17.84 -12.99
C VAL A 195 -12.30 16.76 -12.21
N TRP A 196 -13.38 16.22 -12.77
CA TRP A 196 -14.13 15.11 -12.16
C TRP A 196 -13.32 13.84 -12.05
N ASN A 197 -12.60 13.47 -13.11
CA ASN A 197 -11.67 12.36 -13.08
C ASN A 197 -10.61 12.54 -11.98
N LEU A 198 -9.92 13.69 -11.97
CA LEU A 198 -8.89 13.99 -10.97
C LEU A 198 -9.41 13.87 -9.54
N LEU A 199 -10.55 14.51 -9.24
CA LEU A 199 -11.16 14.48 -7.91
C LEU A 199 -11.64 13.08 -7.53
N ALA A 200 -12.24 12.32 -8.46
CA ALA A 200 -12.67 10.95 -8.21
C ALA A 200 -11.50 10.04 -7.84
N LEU A 201 -10.39 10.13 -8.59
CA LEU A 201 -9.20 9.33 -8.35
C LEU A 201 -8.52 9.72 -7.03
N ALA A 202 -8.29 11.01 -6.81
CA ALA A 202 -7.64 11.49 -5.58
C ALA A 202 -8.47 11.15 -4.33
N SER A 203 -9.79 11.32 -4.38
CA SER A 203 -10.68 10.89 -3.28
C SER A 203 -10.65 9.38 -3.09
N ALA A 204 -10.62 8.57 -4.15
CA ALA A 204 -10.55 7.11 -4.04
C ALA A 204 -9.23 6.64 -3.40
N MET A 205 -8.11 7.29 -3.71
CA MET A 205 -6.80 7.00 -3.11
C MET A 205 -6.71 7.34 -1.62
N LEU A 206 -7.53 8.30 -1.17
CA LEU A 206 -7.59 8.75 0.22
C LEU A 206 -8.70 8.05 1.02
N ASP A 207 -9.22 6.93 0.51
CA ASP A 207 -10.33 6.15 1.06
C ASP A 207 -11.64 6.94 1.25
N ALA A 208 -11.75 8.14 0.64
CA ALA A 208 -12.96 8.96 0.61
C ALA A 208 -13.93 8.43 -0.47
N THR A 209 -14.28 7.15 -0.40
CA THR A 209 -14.94 6.42 -1.48
C THR A 209 -16.34 6.92 -1.85
N ILE A 210 -17.09 7.48 -0.90
CA ILE A 210 -18.38 8.11 -1.18
C ILE A 210 -18.21 9.40 -1.99
N GLN A 211 -17.20 10.20 -1.64
CA GLN A 211 -16.87 11.40 -2.40
C GLN A 211 -16.35 11.03 -3.80
N ALA A 212 -15.53 9.99 -3.91
CA ALA A 212 -15.08 9.47 -5.19
C ALA A 212 -16.26 9.03 -6.08
N GLU A 213 -17.24 8.32 -5.51
CA GLU A 213 -18.45 7.91 -6.22
C GLU A 213 -19.23 9.11 -6.77
N PHE A 214 -19.41 10.17 -5.97
CA PHE A 214 -20.04 11.41 -6.43
C PHE A 214 -19.33 12.00 -7.66
N TYR A 215 -18.00 12.05 -7.66
CA TYR A 215 -17.26 12.58 -8.81
C TYR A 215 -17.26 11.65 -10.02
N TYR A 216 -17.27 10.32 -9.82
CA TYR A 216 -17.48 9.39 -10.93
C TYR A 216 -18.85 9.58 -11.60
N GLU A 217 -19.92 9.85 -10.83
CA GLU A 217 -21.23 10.17 -11.40
C GLU A 217 -21.19 11.46 -12.25
N ARG A 218 -20.56 12.52 -11.74
CA ARG A 218 -20.38 13.77 -12.49
C ARG A 218 -19.56 13.58 -13.76
N TRP A 219 -18.53 12.74 -13.71
CA TRP A 219 -17.71 12.43 -14.87
C TRP A 219 -18.48 11.63 -15.91
N ARG A 220 -19.25 10.62 -15.47
CA ARG A 220 -20.09 9.81 -16.37
C ARG A 220 -21.08 10.67 -17.14
N ASP A 221 -21.71 11.62 -16.45
CA ASP A 221 -22.76 12.48 -17.02
C ASP A 221 -22.20 13.62 -17.90
N SER A 222 -20.90 13.61 -18.22
CA SER A 222 -20.25 14.67 -18.99
C SER A 222 -20.51 14.65 -20.51
N GLY A 223 -21.09 13.55 -21.02
CA GLY A 223 -21.60 13.46 -22.40
C GLY A 223 -20.70 12.71 -23.39
N GLU A 224 -19.42 12.47 -23.06
CA GLU A 224 -18.50 11.70 -23.91
C GLU A 224 -18.56 10.20 -23.58
N PRO A 225 -18.74 9.29 -24.56
CA PRO A 225 -18.87 7.85 -24.30
C PRO A 225 -17.69 7.25 -23.51
N LEU A 226 -16.46 7.62 -23.83
CA LEU A 226 -15.27 7.08 -23.15
C LEU A 226 -15.09 7.63 -21.72
N ASP A 227 -15.57 8.85 -21.46
CA ASP A 227 -15.62 9.38 -20.10
C ASP A 227 -16.59 8.56 -19.23
N ALA A 228 -17.75 8.20 -19.79
CA ALA A 228 -18.70 7.31 -19.13
C ALA A 228 -18.09 5.92 -18.86
N VAL A 229 -17.41 5.32 -19.84
CA VAL A 229 -16.73 4.02 -19.69
C VAL A 229 -15.74 4.03 -18.51
N ARG A 230 -14.86 5.03 -18.45
CA ARG A 230 -13.82 5.13 -17.43
C ARG A 230 -14.38 5.45 -16.05
N ALA A 231 -15.40 6.31 -15.99
CA ALA A 231 -16.10 6.61 -14.75
C ALA A 231 -16.83 5.39 -14.17
N LEU A 232 -17.55 4.63 -15.02
CA LEU A 232 -18.21 3.38 -14.66
C LEU A 232 -17.22 2.33 -14.16
N TYR A 233 -16.06 2.20 -14.81
CA TYR A 233 -14.99 1.31 -14.34
C TYR A 233 -14.45 1.72 -12.96
N GLY A 234 -14.14 3.01 -12.76
CA GLY A 234 -13.68 3.53 -11.47
C GLY A 234 -14.69 3.27 -10.35
N LYS A 235 -15.98 3.53 -10.62
CA LYS A 235 -17.08 3.25 -9.71
C LYS A 235 -17.26 1.75 -9.43
N ALA A 236 -17.15 0.90 -10.45
CA ALA A 236 -17.20 -0.55 -10.27
C ALA A 236 -16.10 -1.05 -9.32
N MET A 237 -14.90 -0.47 -9.39
CA MET A 237 -13.81 -0.79 -8.48
C MET A 237 -14.06 -0.31 -7.05
N LEU A 238 -14.81 0.78 -6.84
CA LEU A 238 -15.25 1.16 -5.49
C LEU A 238 -16.11 0.04 -4.87
N TYR A 239 -17.13 -0.43 -5.59
CA TYR A 239 -17.99 -1.52 -5.13
C TYR A 239 -17.29 -2.86 -4.99
N ALA A 240 -16.30 -3.16 -5.83
CA ALA A 240 -15.56 -4.41 -5.75
C ALA A 240 -14.61 -4.44 -4.54
N ARG A 241 -13.84 -3.37 -4.31
CA ARG A 241 -12.66 -3.45 -3.43
C ARG A 241 -12.51 -2.32 -2.42
N HIS A 242 -12.90 -1.09 -2.75
CA HIS A 242 -12.45 0.08 -1.99
C HIS A 242 -13.49 0.62 -1.01
N HIS A 243 -14.78 0.43 -1.29
CA HIS A 243 -15.82 0.82 -0.34
C HIS A 243 -15.65 0.08 1.01
N PRO A 244 -16.12 0.70 2.12
CA PRO A 244 -16.29 0.00 3.38
C PRO A 244 -17.04 -1.32 3.18
N SER A 245 -16.71 -2.33 3.99
CA SER A 245 -17.19 -3.70 3.80
C SER A 245 -18.70 -3.82 3.58
N GLY A 246 -19.51 -3.06 4.32
CA GLY A 246 -20.97 -3.04 4.22
C GLY A 246 -21.54 -2.39 2.95
N LEU A 247 -20.73 -1.66 2.19
CA LEU A 247 -21.12 -1.03 0.92
C LEU A 247 -20.58 -1.77 -0.32
N ARG A 248 -19.70 -2.76 -0.14
CA ARG A 248 -19.17 -3.56 -1.26
C ARG A 248 -20.27 -4.44 -1.85
N SER A 249 -20.31 -4.53 -3.18
CA SER A 249 -21.28 -5.34 -3.90
C SER A 249 -20.69 -5.82 -5.23
N LEU A 250 -20.49 -7.14 -5.35
CA LEU A 250 -20.02 -7.75 -6.58
C LEU A 250 -21.05 -7.60 -7.72
N ASP A 251 -22.34 -7.68 -7.40
CA ASP A 251 -23.41 -7.55 -8.39
C ASP A 251 -23.48 -6.14 -8.98
N ARG A 252 -23.39 -5.10 -8.13
CA ARG A 252 -23.31 -3.71 -8.62
C ARG A 252 -22.05 -3.49 -9.44
N SER A 253 -20.92 -4.01 -8.98
CA SER A 253 -19.65 -3.89 -9.71
C SER A 253 -19.74 -4.51 -11.11
N GLU A 254 -20.26 -5.73 -11.21
CA GLU A 254 -20.48 -6.42 -12.48
C GLU A 254 -21.45 -5.68 -13.40
N ALA A 255 -22.58 -5.17 -12.87
CA ALA A 255 -23.54 -4.41 -13.65
C ALA A 255 -22.89 -3.17 -14.29
N LEU A 256 -22.12 -2.40 -13.50
CA LEU A 256 -21.38 -1.22 -13.99
C LEU A 256 -20.33 -1.59 -15.05
N LEU A 257 -19.61 -2.70 -14.87
CA LEU A 257 -18.64 -3.18 -15.84
C LEU A 257 -19.29 -3.60 -17.16
N ASN A 258 -20.46 -4.25 -17.09
CA ASN A 258 -21.21 -4.66 -18.27
C ASN A 258 -21.85 -3.48 -19.00
N GLU A 259 -22.32 -2.46 -18.28
CA GLU A 259 -22.77 -1.20 -18.86
C GLU A 259 -21.64 -0.50 -19.62
N ALA A 260 -20.47 -0.33 -18.99
CA ALA A 260 -19.31 0.25 -19.65
C ALA A 260 -18.88 -0.54 -20.88
N TYR A 261 -18.92 -1.88 -20.82
CA TYR A 261 -18.60 -2.70 -21.98
C TYR A 261 -19.61 -2.58 -23.10
N ALA A 262 -20.90 -2.46 -22.80
CA ALA A 262 -21.93 -2.22 -23.80
C ALA A 262 -21.70 -0.90 -24.56
N ILE A 263 -21.24 0.14 -23.87
CA ILE A 263 -20.84 1.41 -24.50
C ILE A 263 -19.68 1.17 -25.47
N ILE A 264 -18.62 0.45 -25.04
CA ILE A 264 -17.47 0.11 -25.91
C ILE A 264 -17.91 -0.70 -27.14
N GLN A 265 -18.80 -1.67 -26.98
CA GLN A 265 -19.30 -2.47 -28.11
C GLN A 265 -20.21 -1.66 -29.06
N GLY A 266 -20.78 -0.54 -28.60
CA GLY A 266 -21.58 0.38 -29.41
C GLY A 266 -20.76 1.37 -30.24
N LEU A 267 -19.44 1.47 -30.01
CA LEU A 267 -18.54 2.30 -30.81
C LEU A 267 -18.39 1.73 -32.23
N THR A 268 -18.02 2.59 -33.18
CA THR A 268 -17.74 2.17 -34.55
C THR A 268 -16.50 1.25 -34.61
N PRO A 269 -16.38 0.40 -35.65
CA PRO A 269 -15.21 -0.47 -35.81
C PRO A 269 -13.88 0.29 -35.74
N ASP A 270 -13.79 1.44 -36.42
CA ASP A 270 -12.57 2.27 -36.45
C ASP A 270 -12.23 2.84 -35.06
N GLU A 271 -13.22 3.26 -34.29
CA GLU A 271 -13.01 3.74 -32.91
C GLU A 271 -12.51 2.63 -31.99
N ARG A 272 -13.00 1.40 -32.19
CA ARG A 272 -12.60 0.24 -31.39
C ARG A 272 -11.18 -0.23 -31.63
N GLU A 273 -10.61 0.09 -32.79
CA GLU A 273 -9.20 -0.18 -33.09
C GLU A 273 -8.25 0.82 -32.43
N ASN A 274 -8.76 1.91 -31.82
CA ASN A 274 -7.95 2.86 -31.08
C ASN A 274 -7.31 2.22 -29.84
N ASP A 275 -5.99 2.38 -29.68
CA ASP A 275 -5.24 1.80 -28.54
C ASP A 275 -5.82 2.15 -27.16
N ASN A 276 -6.37 3.36 -26.98
CA ASN A 276 -6.99 3.73 -25.71
C ASN A 276 -8.31 2.99 -25.47
N VAL A 277 -9.08 2.73 -26.53
CA VAL A 277 -10.34 1.97 -26.43
C VAL A 277 -10.05 0.50 -26.20
N VAL A 278 -9.07 -0.08 -26.90
CA VAL A 278 -8.58 -1.43 -26.63
C VAL A 278 -8.13 -1.55 -25.18
N PHE A 279 -7.40 -0.55 -24.69
CA PHE A 279 -6.96 -0.49 -23.30
C PHE A 279 -8.15 -0.46 -22.32
N ASP A 280 -9.12 0.43 -22.54
CA ASP A 280 -10.31 0.54 -21.71
C ASP A 280 -11.15 -0.76 -21.75
N GLU A 281 -11.24 -1.44 -22.90
CA GLU A 281 -11.90 -2.73 -23.07
C GLU A 281 -11.22 -3.81 -22.23
N VAL A 282 -9.88 -3.94 -22.36
CA VAL A 282 -9.11 -4.94 -21.63
C VAL A 282 -9.19 -4.73 -20.12
N PHE A 283 -9.06 -3.50 -19.63
CA PHE A 283 -9.14 -3.23 -18.18
C PHE A 283 -10.53 -3.39 -17.61
N ASN A 284 -11.56 -3.05 -18.39
CA ASN A 284 -12.92 -3.36 -18.01
C ASN A 284 -13.12 -4.88 -17.84
N ARG A 285 -12.67 -5.69 -18.80
CA ARG A 285 -12.78 -7.16 -18.72
C ARG A 285 -11.89 -7.76 -17.64
N ASN A 286 -10.73 -7.18 -17.34
CA ASN A 286 -9.92 -7.51 -16.17
C ASN A 286 -10.67 -7.24 -14.85
N GLY A 287 -11.43 -6.13 -14.80
CA GLY A 287 -12.35 -5.85 -13.69
C GLY A 287 -13.40 -6.95 -13.53
N LEU A 288 -13.99 -7.45 -14.64
CA LEU A 288 -14.94 -8.55 -14.60
C LEU A 288 -14.29 -9.87 -14.16
N ALA A 289 -13.06 -10.14 -14.62
CA ALA A 289 -12.29 -11.29 -14.18
C ALA A 289 -12.07 -11.31 -12.65
N LEU A 290 -11.81 -10.15 -12.03
CA LEU A 290 -11.75 -10.04 -10.58
C LEU A 290 -13.08 -10.42 -9.90
N ILE A 291 -14.22 -10.03 -10.47
CA ILE A 291 -15.53 -10.39 -9.93
C ILE A 291 -15.79 -11.89 -10.04
N LEU A 292 -15.50 -12.48 -11.20
CA LEU A 292 -15.63 -13.92 -11.44
C LEU A 292 -14.73 -14.73 -10.51
N PHE A 293 -13.47 -14.32 -10.34
CA PHE A 293 -12.51 -14.89 -9.41
C PHE A 293 -13.06 -14.93 -7.98
N ARG A 294 -13.61 -13.81 -7.49
CA ARG A 294 -14.20 -13.71 -6.14
C ARG A 294 -15.46 -14.54 -5.95
N ARG A 295 -16.17 -14.85 -7.04
CA ARG A 295 -17.32 -15.77 -7.03
C ARG A 295 -16.92 -17.25 -7.19
N GLY A 296 -15.63 -17.54 -7.40
CA GLY A 296 -15.14 -18.90 -7.64
C GLY A 296 -15.25 -19.36 -9.10
N ASN A 297 -15.71 -18.51 -10.02
CA ASN A 297 -15.77 -18.81 -11.47
C ASN A 297 -14.41 -18.59 -12.12
N VAL A 298 -13.41 -19.36 -11.66
CA VAL A 298 -11.99 -19.12 -12.00
C VAL A 298 -11.70 -19.37 -13.47
N ASP A 299 -12.30 -20.39 -14.08
CA ASP A 299 -12.07 -20.71 -15.51
C ASP A 299 -12.49 -19.56 -16.43
N ASP A 300 -13.59 -18.89 -16.11
CA ASP A 300 -14.09 -17.75 -16.89
C ASP A 300 -13.17 -16.53 -16.71
N ALA A 301 -12.69 -16.30 -15.49
CA ALA A 301 -11.70 -15.27 -15.20
C ALA A 301 -10.40 -15.51 -15.99
N VAL A 302 -9.90 -16.75 -16.00
CA VAL A 302 -8.70 -17.16 -16.76
C VAL A 302 -8.88 -16.87 -18.25
N ARG A 303 -10.05 -17.19 -18.84
CA ARG A 303 -10.31 -16.91 -20.27
C ARG A 303 -10.26 -15.41 -20.57
N LEU A 304 -10.88 -14.57 -19.74
CA LEU A 304 -10.84 -13.12 -19.92
C LEU A 304 -9.42 -12.55 -19.78
N LEU A 305 -8.64 -13.06 -18.82
CA LEU A 305 -7.27 -12.61 -18.59
C LEU A 305 -6.35 -12.99 -19.75
N ARG A 306 -6.43 -14.24 -20.25
CA ARG A 306 -5.66 -14.69 -21.41
C ARG A 306 -6.00 -13.87 -22.66
N TRP A 307 -7.29 -13.63 -22.90
CA TRP A 307 -7.74 -12.76 -23.98
C TRP A 307 -7.16 -11.34 -23.85
N GLY A 308 -7.19 -10.76 -22.64
CA GLY A 308 -6.64 -9.42 -22.41
C GLY A 308 -5.12 -9.35 -22.61
N ILE A 309 -4.39 -10.39 -22.20
CA ILE A 309 -2.94 -10.50 -22.42
C ILE A 309 -2.61 -10.59 -23.91
N GLU A 310 -3.39 -11.34 -24.68
CA GLU A 310 -3.25 -11.45 -26.14
C GLU A 310 -3.63 -10.15 -26.86
N LYS A 311 -4.59 -9.39 -26.34
CA LYS A 311 -4.95 -8.07 -26.91
C LYS A 311 -3.88 -7.02 -26.68
N LEU A 312 -3.13 -7.13 -25.58
CA LEU A 312 -2.03 -6.24 -25.23
C LEU A 312 -0.68 -6.68 -25.86
N THR A 313 -0.68 -7.15 -27.11
CA THR A 313 0.52 -7.62 -27.83
C THR A 313 1.37 -6.52 -28.48
N LEU A 314 0.94 -5.26 -28.47
CA LEU A 314 1.68 -4.14 -29.06
C LEU A 314 2.82 -3.65 -28.15
N THR A 315 3.94 -3.24 -28.76
CA THR A 315 5.18 -2.88 -28.07
C THR A 315 5.16 -1.47 -27.47
N GLY A 316 5.42 -1.35 -26.17
CA GLY A 316 5.65 -0.09 -25.44
C GLY A 316 5.68 -0.30 -23.92
N GLU A 317 6.42 0.53 -23.18
CA GLU A 317 6.57 0.39 -21.71
C GLU A 317 5.23 0.43 -20.96
N LYS A 318 4.31 1.30 -21.40
CA LYS A 318 2.93 1.36 -20.90
C LYS A 318 2.24 -0.01 -20.99
N VAL A 319 2.36 -0.67 -22.14
CA VAL A 319 1.74 -1.99 -22.38
C VAL A 319 2.36 -3.06 -21.48
N ALA A 320 3.67 -3.00 -21.22
CA ALA A 320 4.35 -3.95 -20.33
C ALA A 320 3.84 -3.87 -18.88
N ILE A 321 3.68 -2.66 -18.32
CA ILE A 321 3.11 -2.45 -16.98
C ILE A 321 1.71 -3.09 -16.90
N HIS A 322 0.89 -2.84 -17.91
CA HIS A 322 -0.48 -3.32 -17.97
C HIS A 322 -0.58 -4.83 -18.14
N ARG A 323 0.24 -5.39 -19.01
CA ARG A 323 0.37 -6.84 -19.20
C ARG A 323 0.77 -7.53 -17.89
N SER A 324 1.70 -6.95 -17.12
CA SER A 324 2.08 -7.48 -15.81
C SER A 324 0.90 -7.58 -14.83
N VAL A 325 -0.06 -6.65 -14.90
CA VAL A 325 -1.27 -6.70 -14.05
C VAL A 325 -2.13 -7.91 -14.38
N LEU A 326 -2.33 -8.18 -15.66
CA LEU A 326 -3.16 -9.29 -16.10
C LEU A 326 -2.48 -10.64 -15.83
N ILE A 327 -1.17 -10.74 -16.07
CA ILE A 327 -0.39 -11.94 -15.76
C ILE A 327 -0.41 -12.22 -14.26
N TYR A 328 -0.26 -11.17 -13.43
CA TYR A 328 -0.41 -11.29 -11.98
C TYR A 328 -1.78 -11.84 -11.59
N ASN A 329 -2.87 -11.26 -12.12
CA ASN A 329 -4.22 -11.74 -11.85
C ASN A 329 -4.45 -13.17 -12.36
N LEU A 330 -3.82 -13.56 -13.48
CA LEU A 330 -3.85 -14.92 -14.01
C LEU A 330 -3.15 -15.90 -13.07
N ALA A 331 -2.00 -15.51 -12.51
CA ALA A 331 -1.28 -16.31 -11.52
C ALA A 331 -2.11 -16.50 -10.24
N GLN A 332 -2.82 -15.46 -9.79
CA GLN A 332 -3.76 -15.55 -8.66
C GLN A 332 -4.91 -16.51 -8.96
N CYS A 333 -5.46 -16.52 -10.18
CA CYS A 333 -6.46 -17.49 -10.61
C CYS A 333 -5.93 -18.92 -10.54
N HIS A 334 -4.75 -19.20 -11.11
CA HIS A 334 -4.15 -20.53 -11.05
C HIS A 334 -3.89 -21.01 -9.62
N LYS A 335 -3.46 -20.11 -8.73
CA LYS A 335 -3.32 -20.39 -7.29
C LYS A 335 -4.65 -20.80 -6.66
N GLN A 336 -5.73 -20.07 -6.92
CA GLN A 336 -7.06 -20.39 -6.36
C GLN A 336 -7.65 -21.69 -6.92
N SER A 337 -7.35 -22.03 -8.18
CA SER A 337 -7.76 -23.31 -8.78
C SER A 337 -7.02 -24.52 -8.20
N GLY A 338 -6.04 -24.34 -7.31
CA GLY A 338 -5.24 -25.43 -6.76
C GLY A 338 -4.26 -26.05 -7.76
N ASP A 339 -3.87 -25.29 -8.79
CA ASP A 339 -2.83 -25.68 -9.75
C ASP A 339 -1.53 -24.89 -9.47
N PRO A 340 -0.71 -25.34 -8.51
CA PRO A 340 0.51 -24.65 -8.15
C PRO A 340 1.52 -24.62 -9.30
N ALA A 341 1.52 -25.62 -10.18
CA ALA A 341 2.45 -25.68 -11.32
C ALA A 341 2.13 -24.57 -12.34
N ALA A 342 0.86 -24.40 -12.71
CA ALA A 342 0.45 -23.30 -13.58
C ALA A 342 0.68 -21.93 -12.92
N ALA A 343 0.44 -21.81 -11.61
CA ALA A 343 0.71 -20.58 -10.87
C ALA A 343 2.19 -20.21 -10.90
N ILE A 344 3.08 -21.16 -10.57
CA ILE A 344 4.54 -20.97 -10.61
C ILE A 344 4.99 -20.57 -12.03
N SER A 345 4.55 -21.28 -13.07
CA SER A 345 4.89 -20.94 -14.46
C SER A 345 4.44 -19.52 -14.83
N THR A 346 3.28 -19.09 -14.34
CA THR A 346 2.76 -17.74 -14.61
C THR A 346 3.54 -16.66 -13.84
N TYR A 347 4.02 -16.96 -12.63
CA TYR A 347 4.93 -16.07 -11.90
C TYR A 347 6.29 -15.95 -12.56
N VAL A 348 6.82 -17.03 -13.15
CA VAL A 348 8.05 -16.95 -13.95
C VAL A 348 7.87 -15.98 -15.12
N GLU A 349 6.77 -16.12 -15.88
CA GLU A 349 6.45 -15.16 -16.95
C GLU A 349 6.31 -13.72 -16.42
N LEU A 350 5.68 -13.54 -15.25
CA LEU A 350 5.51 -12.22 -14.64
C LEU A 350 6.86 -11.59 -14.27
N LEU A 351 7.78 -12.37 -13.72
CA LEU A 351 9.11 -11.93 -13.32
C LEU A 351 10.02 -11.67 -14.51
N ASP A 352 9.81 -12.34 -15.66
CA ASP A 352 10.46 -11.99 -16.92
C ASP A 352 10.03 -10.60 -17.43
N VAL A 353 8.79 -10.19 -17.12
CA VAL A 353 8.27 -8.86 -17.47
C VAL A 353 8.74 -7.78 -16.49
N ASP A 354 8.68 -8.04 -15.19
CA ASP A 354 9.09 -7.08 -14.15
C ASP A 354 9.85 -7.78 -13.00
N PRO A 355 11.18 -7.95 -13.12
CA PRO A 355 11.97 -8.67 -12.13
C PRO A 355 12.25 -7.84 -10.87
N HIS A 356 11.95 -6.54 -10.86
CA HIS A 356 12.30 -5.62 -9.77
C HIS A 356 11.09 -5.28 -8.88
N MET A 357 9.94 -5.94 -9.07
CA MET A 357 8.77 -5.81 -8.20
C MET A 357 8.84 -6.78 -7.02
N PRO A 358 9.11 -6.33 -5.77
CA PRO A 358 9.30 -7.24 -4.65
C PRO A 358 8.03 -8.05 -4.30
N GLU A 359 6.85 -7.50 -4.54
CA GLU A 359 5.57 -8.19 -4.33
C GLU A 359 5.39 -9.40 -5.25
N TYR A 360 5.95 -9.38 -6.46
CA TYR A 360 5.85 -10.52 -7.38
C TYR A 360 6.70 -11.70 -6.89
N HIS A 361 7.90 -11.43 -6.38
CA HIS A 361 8.74 -12.44 -5.71
C HIS A 361 8.06 -13.01 -4.47
N LEU A 362 7.40 -12.16 -3.67
CA LEU A 362 6.67 -12.60 -2.48
C LEU A 362 5.50 -13.52 -2.82
N GLU A 363 4.75 -13.21 -3.87
CA GLU A 363 3.61 -14.03 -4.29
C GLU A 363 4.05 -15.33 -4.96
N ALA A 364 5.18 -15.32 -5.68
CA ALA A 364 5.84 -16.54 -6.15
C ALA A 364 6.29 -17.43 -4.98
N ALA A 365 6.87 -16.85 -3.92
CA ALA A 365 7.28 -17.57 -2.71
C ALA A 365 6.10 -18.33 -2.05
N LYS A 366 4.93 -17.69 -1.96
CA LYS A 366 3.70 -18.33 -1.45
C LYS A 366 3.30 -19.55 -2.26
N CYS A 367 3.41 -19.47 -3.59
CA CYS A 367 3.06 -20.57 -4.48
C CYS A 367 4.06 -21.72 -4.35
N LEU A 368 5.35 -21.41 -4.30
CA LEU A 368 6.43 -22.39 -4.09
C LEU A 368 6.24 -23.13 -2.75
N ALA A 369 5.97 -22.40 -1.66
CA ALA A 369 5.69 -23.00 -0.37
C ALA A 369 4.46 -23.92 -0.41
N SER A 370 3.37 -23.50 -1.08
CA SER A 370 2.18 -24.35 -1.25
C SER A 370 2.43 -25.62 -2.07
N ALA A 371 3.48 -25.63 -2.90
CA ALA A 371 3.95 -26.79 -3.64
C ALA A 371 4.94 -27.67 -2.83
N GLY A 372 5.27 -27.29 -1.60
CA GLY A 372 6.26 -27.95 -0.75
C GLY A 372 7.71 -27.53 -1.01
N GLU A 373 7.95 -26.54 -1.87
CA GLU A 373 9.28 -26.08 -2.25
C GLU A 373 9.80 -24.94 -1.33
N LEU A 374 9.88 -25.22 -0.02
CA LEU A 374 10.21 -24.21 1.00
C LEU A 374 11.56 -23.52 0.80
N ALA A 375 12.57 -24.25 0.31
CA ALA A 375 13.89 -23.67 0.04
C ALA A 375 13.84 -22.59 -1.06
N GLN A 376 13.12 -22.86 -2.15
CA GLN A 376 12.93 -21.89 -3.24
C GLN A 376 12.02 -20.73 -2.80
N ALA A 377 11.02 -21.01 -1.96
CA ALA A 377 10.19 -19.97 -1.37
C ALA A 377 11.03 -18.98 -0.53
N LEU A 378 11.97 -19.47 0.27
CA LEU A 378 12.91 -18.63 1.01
C LEU A 378 13.84 -17.83 0.10
N ASP A 379 14.32 -18.40 -1.01
CA ASP A 379 15.14 -17.65 -1.99
C ASP A 379 14.35 -16.52 -2.68
N ALA A 380 13.08 -16.77 -2.98
CA ALA A 380 12.17 -15.74 -3.49
C ALA A 380 11.93 -14.63 -2.44
N CYS A 381 11.70 -14.98 -1.16
CA CYS A 381 11.62 -14.01 -0.07
C CYS A 381 12.91 -13.18 0.08
N ARG A 382 14.09 -13.81 0.00
CA ARG A 382 15.39 -13.11 0.04
C ARG A 382 15.54 -12.13 -1.11
N THR A 383 15.07 -12.50 -2.30
CA THR A 383 15.09 -11.62 -3.48
C THR A 383 14.15 -10.43 -3.29
N ALA A 384 12.93 -10.65 -2.78
CA ALA A 384 12.01 -9.57 -2.42
C ALA A 384 12.62 -8.60 -1.39
N LEU A 385 13.29 -9.12 -0.36
CA LEU A 385 13.94 -8.32 0.68
C LEU A 385 15.19 -7.57 0.19
N LYS A 386 15.91 -8.11 -0.79
CA LYS A 386 17.02 -7.41 -1.45
C LYS A 386 16.53 -6.19 -2.25
N LEU A 387 15.36 -6.30 -2.87
CA LEU A 387 14.71 -5.20 -3.58
C LEU A 387 14.10 -4.19 -2.60
N ASP A 388 13.51 -4.67 -1.50
CA ASP A 388 12.91 -3.83 -0.47
C ASP A 388 12.91 -4.48 0.92
N GLU A 389 13.89 -4.12 1.75
CA GLU A 389 14.00 -4.62 3.12
C GLU A 389 12.91 -4.10 4.07
N THR A 390 12.12 -3.11 3.65
CA THR A 390 11.01 -2.54 4.42
C THR A 390 9.68 -3.26 4.19
N LEU A 391 9.68 -4.29 3.33
CA LEU A 391 8.50 -5.11 3.06
C LEU A 391 8.24 -6.09 4.21
N ALA A 392 7.50 -5.65 5.24
CA ALA A 392 7.19 -6.44 6.45
C ALA A 392 6.61 -7.83 6.14
N ALA A 393 5.76 -7.94 5.10
CA ALA A 393 5.18 -9.21 4.69
C ALA A 393 6.22 -10.25 4.22
N ALA A 394 7.33 -9.82 3.62
CA ALA A 394 8.41 -10.72 3.21
C ALA A 394 9.18 -11.27 4.42
N TRP A 395 9.42 -10.43 5.43
CA TRP A 395 9.97 -10.89 6.71
C TRP A 395 9.02 -11.86 7.43
N GLY A 396 7.72 -11.57 7.44
CA GLY A 396 6.72 -12.45 8.05
C GLY A 396 6.69 -13.83 7.40
N LEU A 397 6.68 -13.91 6.07
CA LEU A 397 6.73 -15.20 5.37
C LEU A 397 8.06 -15.93 5.52
N THR A 398 9.18 -15.20 5.56
CA THR A 398 10.49 -15.79 5.89
C THR A 398 10.41 -16.48 7.25
N GLY A 399 9.79 -15.83 8.24
CA GLY A 399 9.58 -16.43 9.56
C GLY A 399 8.75 -17.71 9.52
N VAL A 400 7.62 -17.69 8.81
CA VAL A 400 6.77 -18.87 8.61
C VAL A 400 7.57 -20.03 8.00
N TYR A 401 8.28 -19.78 6.89
CA TYR A 401 8.98 -20.84 6.16
C TYR A 401 10.21 -21.38 6.90
N GLU A 402 10.98 -20.54 7.61
CA GLU A 402 12.05 -21.05 8.48
C GLU A 402 11.48 -21.87 9.64
N GLY A 403 10.32 -21.45 10.21
CA GLY A 403 9.62 -22.20 11.25
C GLY A 403 9.15 -23.58 10.79
N GLU A 404 8.61 -23.69 9.58
CA GLU A 404 8.24 -24.97 8.95
C GLU A 404 9.44 -25.89 8.70
N LEU A 405 10.64 -25.31 8.51
CA LEU A 405 11.90 -26.06 8.43
C LEU A 405 12.50 -26.39 9.81
N GLY A 406 11.83 -26.06 10.92
CA GLY A 406 12.30 -26.29 12.29
C GLY A 406 13.38 -25.30 12.77
N ARG A 407 13.62 -24.23 12.03
CA ARG A 407 14.64 -23.20 12.30
C ARG A 407 14.02 -22.04 13.08
N HIS A 408 13.68 -22.32 14.34
CA HIS A 408 12.85 -21.42 15.15
C HIS A 408 13.55 -20.12 15.56
N ASP A 409 14.88 -20.10 15.69
CA ASP A 409 15.64 -18.88 15.98
C ASP A 409 15.66 -17.91 14.79
N GLU A 410 15.86 -18.44 13.59
CA GLU A 410 15.76 -17.70 12.34
C GLU A 410 14.33 -17.20 12.13
N ALA A 411 13.33 -18.02 12.43
CA ALA A 411 11.93 -17.64 12.38
C ALA A 411 11.62 -16.45 13.32
N ALA A 412 12.06 -16.53 14.57
CA ALA A 412 11.90 -15.45 15.54
C ALA A 412 12.59 -14.15 15.07
N THR A 413 13.79 -14.26 14.51
CA THR A 413 14.51 -13.09 13.96
C THR A 413 13.72 -12.42 12.83
N ALA A 414 13.18 -13.20 11.90
CA ALA A 414 12.40 -12.69 10.79
C ALA A 414 11.06 -12.08 11.25
N HIS A 415 10.33 -12.74 12.15
CA HIS A 415 9.10 -12.20 12.72
C HIS A 415 9.33 -10.93 13.55
N ALA A 416 10.44 -10.83 14.29
CA ALA A 416 10.82 -9.61 14.99
C ALA A 416 11.01 -8.45 14.02
N ARG A 417 11.65 -8.71 12.86
CA ARG A 417 11.79 -7.68 11.82
C ARG A 417 10.45 -7.27 11.24
N ALA A 418 9.56 -8.22 10.94
CA ALA A 418 8.21 -7.94 10.47
C ALA A 418 7.40 -7.07 11.47
N ALA A 419 7.42 -7.45 12.75
CA ALA A 419 6.74 -6.72 13.83
C ALA A 419 7.30 -5.29 13.99
N SER A 420 8.61 -5.10 13.85
CA SER A 420 9.24 -3.76 13.93
C SER A 420 8.82 -2.83 12.78
N LEU A 421 8.60 -3.37 11.58
CA LEU A 421 8.22 -2.60 10.39
C LEU A 421 6.71 -2.34 10.30
N ALA A 422 5.89 -3.19 10.92
CA ALA A 422 4.43 -3.07 10.92
C ALA A 422 3.84 -3.37 12.31
N PRO A 423 4.10 -2.51 13.32
CA PRO A 423 3.71 -2.75 14.72
C PRO A 423 2.19 -2.75 14.95
N ARG A 424 1.39 -2.30 13.98
CA ARG A 424 -0.08 -2.33 14.02
C ARG A 424 -0.68 -3.66 13.50
N ILE A 425 0.13 -4.52 12.89
CA ILE A 425 -0.31 -5.84 12.45
C ILE A 425 -0.03 -6.83 13.58
N HIS A 426 -1.03 -7.01 14.44
CA HIS A 426 -0.98 -7.86 15.63
C HIS A 426 -0.48 -9.28 15.37
N ALA A 427 -0.83 -9.85 14.21
CA ALA A 427 -0.37 -11.17 13.79
C ALA A 427 1.17 -11.30 13.78
N HIS A 428 1.92 -10.26 13.38
CA HIS A 428 3.38 -10.33 13.35
C HIS A 428 4.01 -10.48 14.74
N THR A 429 3.49 -9.77 15.74
CA THR A 429 3.96 -9.92 17.13
C THR A 429 3.55 -11.28 17.70
N THR A 430 2.36 -11.77 17.34
CA THR A 430 1.88 -13.09 17.78
C THR A 430 2.73 -14.21 17.17
N ASP A 431 3.09 -14.12 15.89
CA ASP A 431 3.97 -15.08 15.23
C ASP A 431 5.42 -15.03 15.77
N LEU A 432 5.91 -13.84 16.16
CA LEU A 432 7.18 -13.69 16.87
C LEU A 432 7.16 -14.45 18.20
N VAL A 433 6.13 -14.23 19.02
CA VAL A 433 5.99 -14.89 20.33
C VAL A 433 5.91 -16.41 20.15
N TYR A 434 5.11 -16.88 19.19
CA TYR A 434 5.04 -18.30 18.86
C TYR A 434 6.42 -18.87 18.50
N SER A 435 7.17 -18.18 17.65
CA SER A 435 8.51 -18.61 17.24
C SER A 435 9.51 -18.62 18.39
N LEU A 436 9.45 -17.63 19.31
CA LEU A 436 10.29 -17.59 20.51
C LEU A 436 9.99 -18.75 21.47
N VAL A 437 8.71 -19.10 21.65
CA VAL A 437 8.29 -20.26 22.46
C VAL A 437 8.84 -21.55 21.86
N LEU A 438 8.74 -21.73 20.54
CA LEU A 438 9.29 -22.90 19.85
C LEU A 438 10.83 -22.95 19.90
N ALA A 439 11.50 -21.80 19.87
CA ALA A 439 12.95 -21.69 20.06
C ALA A 439 13.37 -21.91 21.53
N GLY A 440 12.44 -22.09 22.47
CA GLY A 440 12.73 -22.23 23.90
C GLY A 440 13.13 -20.94 24.61
N ARG A 441 13.02 -19.78 23.93
CA ARG A 441 13.36 -18.44 24.45
C ARG A 441 12.15 -17.82 25.17
N VAL A 442 11.65 -18.56 26.16
CA VAL A 442 10.37 -18.28 26.83
C VAL A 442 10.39 -16.93 27.57
N ASP A 443 11.51 -16.56 28.18
CA ASP A 443 11.61 -15.28 28.89
C ASP A 443 11.55 -14.06 27.95
N GLU A 444 12.08 -14.20 26.74
CA GLU A 444 11.94 -13.16 25.70
C GLU A 444 10.51 -13.10 25.17
N ALA A 445 9.86 -14.26 24.99
CA ALA A 445 8.45 -14.33 24.62
C ALA A 445 7.57 -13.63 25.68
N ALA A 446 7.86 -13.85 26.97
CA ALA A 446 7.15 -13.23 28.09
C ALA A 446 7.18 -11.69 28.04
N HIS A 447 8.30 -11.10 27.61
CA HIS A 447 8.41 -9.64 27.46
C HIS A 447 7.47 -9.08 26.38
N HIS A 448 7.20 -9.85 25.33
CA HIS A 448 6.37 -9.41 24.21
C HIS A 448 4.86 -9.55 24.45
N VAL A 449 4.45 -10.38 25.41
CA VAL A 449 3.04 -10.57 25.78
C VAL A 449 2.57 -9.63 26.89
N ASP A 450 3.49 -8.89 27.51
CA ASP A 450 3.15 -7.89 28.53
C ASP A 450 2.20 -6.83 27.94
N GLY A 451 1.07 -6.61 28.61
CA GLY A 451 0.02 -5.69 28.16
C GLY A 451 -0.76 -6.14 26.91
N TRP A 452 -0.72 -7.41 26.49
CA TRP A 452 -1.63 -7.90 25.45
C TRP A 452 -3.10 -7.74 25.87
N ILE A 453 -3.87 -7.03 25.04
CA ILE A 453 -5.32 -6.85 25.21
C ILE A 453 -6.03 -7.65 24.12
N VAL A 454 -6.95 -8.53 24.51
CA VAL A 454 -7.71 -9.41 23.59
C VAL A 454 -9.08 -8.86 23.15
N GLY A 455 -9.57 -7.79 23.80
CA GLY A 455 -10.95 -7.29 23.66
C GLY A 455 -11.39 -6.82 22.27
N ASP A 456 -10.47 -6.28 21.46
CA ASP A 456 -10.77 -5.73 20.13
C ASP A 456 -10.31 -6.64 18.97
N LEU A 457 -9.89 -7.87 19.29
CA LEU A 457 -9.32 -8.79 18.32
C LEU A 457 -10.38 -9.74 17.75
N ALA A 458 -10.16 -10.21 16.52
CA ALA A 458 -10.92 -11.33 15.99
C ALA A 458 -10.74 -12.56 16.90
N GLN A 459 -11.78 -13.37 17.06
CA GLN A 459 -11.79 -14.53 17.96
C GLN A 459 -10.54 -15.40 17.81
N SER A 460 -10.16 -15.77 16.59
CA SER A 460 -8.99 -16.62 16.34
C SER A 460 -7.67 -16.02 16.82
N GLU A 461 -7.51 -14.69 16.71
CA GLU A 461 -6.31 -13.99 17.18
C GLU A 461 -6.33 -13.86 18.70
N ALA A 462 -7.50 -13.57 19.30
CA ALA A 462 -7.66 -13.55 20.75
C ALA A 462 -7.37 -14.91 21.38
N GLU A 463 -7.89 -16.00 20.79
CA GLU A 463 -7.66 -17.38 21.22
C GLU A 463 -6.16 -17.74 21.15
N ARG A 464 -5.50 -17.40 20.04
CA ARG A 464 -4.07 -17.64 19.85
C ARG A 464 -3.24 -16.92 20.90
N ARG A 465 -3.54 -15.65 21.16
CA ARG A 465 -2.81 -14.84 22.15
C ARG A 465 -3.00 -15.36 23.57
N ALA A 466 -4.23 -15.65 23.98
CA ALA A 466 -4.52 -16.23 25.29
C ALA A 466 -3.80 -17.57 25.50
N SER A 467 -3.81 -18.43 24.48
CA SER A 467 -3.16 -19.73 24.53
C SER A 467 -1.63 -19.61 24.63
N LEU A 468 -1.03 -18.68 23.88
CA LEU A 468 0.41 -18.41 23.96
C LEU A 468 0.84 -17.86 25.31
N SER A 469 0.09 -16.91 25.87
CA SER A 469 0.37 -16.38 27.22
C SER A 469 0.30 -17.47 28.28
N ALA A 470 -0.69 -18.36 28.19
CA ALA A 470 -0.82 -19.51 29.10
C ALA A 470 0.37 -20.48 28.97
N GLU A 471 0.75 -20.83 27.75
CA GLU A 471 1.90 -21.73 27.48
C GLU A 471 3.21 -21.15 28.00
N ILE A 472 3.44 -19.84 27.85
CA ILE A 472 4.61 -19.15 28.39
C ILE A 472 4.67 -19.30 29.92
N LEU A 473 3.54 -19.03 30.61
CA LEU A 473 3.44 -19.15 32.06
C LEU A 473 3.66 -20.59 32.53
N VAL A 474 3.09 -21.57 31.84
CA VAL A 474 3.33 -23.00 32.11
C VAL A 474 4.82 -23.33 31.98
N ARG A 475 5.49 -22.89 30.91
CA ARG A 475 6.92 -23.15 30.69
C ARG A 475 7.83 -22.44 31.69
N GLN A 476 7.39 -21.33 32.27
CA GLN A 476 8.06 -20.65 33.39
C GLN A 476 7.76 -21.29 34.76
N GLY A 477 6.86 -22.28 34.82
CA GLY A 477 6.42 -22.94 36.05
C GLY A 477 5.36 -22.18 36.84
N HIS A 478 4.78 -21.12 36.26
CA HIS A 478 3.73 -20.30 36.85
C HIS A 478 2.33 -20.88 36.54
N PHE A 479 2.08 -22.12 36.96
CA PHE A 479 0.85 -22.87 36.61
C PHE A 479 -0.44 -22.20 37.12
N ALA A 480 -0.40 -21.57 38.29
CA ALA A 480 -1.57 -20.89 38.86
C ALA A 480 -1.99 -19.68 38.01
N ASP A 481 -1.00 -18.95 37.49
CA ASP A 481 -1.22 -17.73 36.70
C ASP A 481 -1.60 -18.05 35.25
N ALA A 482 -1.20 -19.22 34.74
CA ALA A 482 -1.48 -19.64 33.36
C ALA A 482 -2.98 -19.75 33.02
N MET A 483 -3.85 -19.85 34.03
CA MET A 483 -5.30 -19.87 33.86
C MET A 483 -5.89 -18.49 33.53
N GLU A 484 -5.29 -17.42 34.04
CA GLU A 484 -5.79 -16.05 33.87
C GLU A 484 -6.00 -15.65 32.39
N PRO A 485 -5.02 -15.80 31.48
CA PRO A 485 -5.22 -15.42 30.08
C PRO A 485 -6.29 -16.26 29.38
N LEU A 486 -6.44 -17.54 29.74
CA LEU A 486 -7.48 -18.41 29.16
C LEU A 486 -8.87 -18.03 29.65
N GLU A 487 -9.03 -17.74 30.95
CA GLU A 487 -10.30 -17.29 31.53
C GLU A 487 -10.71 -15.91 30.97
N ALA A 488 -9.76 -15.00 30.77
CA ALA A 488 -10.02 -13.72 30.12
C ALA A 488 -10.49 -13.90 28.66
N GLY A 489 -9.89 -14.84 27.92
CA GLY A 489 -10.37 -15.21 26.58
C GLY A 489 -11.76 -15.84 26.59
N LEU A 490 -12.03 -16.77 27.51
CA LEU A 490 -13.34 -17.42 27.67
C LEU A 490 -14.44 -16.45 28.14
N ALA A 491 -14.10 -15.40 28.88
CA ALA A 491 -15.05 -14.35 29.24
C ALA A 491 -15.56 -13.59 28.00
N LEU A 492 -14.72 -13.42 26.97
CA LEU A 492 -15.08 -12.80 25.70
C LEU A 492 -15.73 -13.82 24.74
N PHE A 493 -15.25 -15.06 24.74
CA PHE A 493 -15.68 -16.13 23.85
C PHE A 493 -16.03 -17.40 24.63
N PRO A 494 -17.20 -17.46 25.32
CA PRO A 494 -17.55 -18.56 26.22
C PRO A 494 -17.69 -19.93 25.56
N GLU A 495 -17.92 -19.95 24.25
CA GLU A 495 -18.08 -21.18 23.46
C GLU A 495 -16.79 -21.62 22.76
N SER A 496 -15.64 -21.03 23.10
CA SER A 496 -14.35 -21.41 22.50
C SER A 496 -13.90 -22.81 22.96
N GLU A 497 -13.94 -23.77 22.04
CA GLU A 497 -13.43 -25.13 22.27
C GLU A 497 -11.91 -25.13 22.49
N VAL A 498 -11.18 -24.27 21.78
CA VAL A 498 -9.71 -24.16 21.87
C VAL A 498 -9.28 -23.72 23.27
N LEU A 499 -9.89 -22.66 23.79
CA LEU A 499 -9.54 -22.14 25.12
C LEU A 499 -9.97 -23.09 26.23
N THR A 500 -11.14 -23.72 26.09
CA THR A 500 -11.61 -24.75 27.02
C THR A 500 -10.63 -25.93 27.09
N ALA A 501 -10.21 -26.45 25.94
CA ALA A 501 -9.26 -27.56 25.87
C ALA A 501 -7.90 -27.21 26.48
N ASN A 502 -7.36 -26.04 26.18
CA ASN A 502 -6.09 -25.58 26.75
C ASN A 502 -6.18 -25.40 28.27
N ARG A 503 -7.33 -24.91 28.76
CA ARG A 503 -7.62 -24.74 30.18
C ARG A 503 -7.67 -26.08 30.91
N GLU A 504 -8.40 -27.05 30.36
CA GLU A 504 -8.48 -28.41 30.90
C GLU A 504 -7.11 -29.09 30.92
N ALA A 505 -6.29 -28.89 29.89
CA ALA A 505 -4.93 -29.40 29.85
C ALA A 505 -4.10 -28.86 31.02
N ILE A 506 -4.15 -27.55 31.32
CA ILE A 506 -3.41 -26.96 32.45
C ILE A 506 -3.91 -27.48 33.81
N LEU A 507 -5.22 -27.67 33.96
CA LEU A 507 -5.81 -28.27 35.17
C LEU A 507 -5.30 -29.71 35.39
N SER A 508 -5.06 -30.46 34.31
CA SER A 508 -4.51 -31.82 34.41
C SER A 508 -3.03 -31.86 34.81
N TYR A 509 -2.25 -30.79 34.57
CA TYR A 509 -0.86 -30.67 34.99
C TYR A 509 -0.68 -30.20 36.44
N SER A 510 -1.73 -29.60 37.02
CA SER A 510 -1.72 -29.03 38.37
C SER A 510 -2.40 -29.91 39.44
N ALA A 511 -3.02 -31.01 39.03
CA ALA A 511 -3.58 -32.06 39.89
C ALA A 511 -2.55 -33.18 40.11
#